data_AF-A0A7C8ZA24-F1
#
_entry.id   AF-A0A7C8ZA24-F1
#
_cell.length_a   1.000
_cell.length_b   1.000
_cell.length_c   1.000
_cell.angle_alpha   90.00
_cell.angle_beta   90.00
_cell.angle_gamma   90.00
#
_symmetry.space_group_name_H-M   'P 1'
#
loop_
_entity.id
_entity.type
_entity.pdbx_description
1 polymer ?
#
loop_
_entity_poly.entity_id
_entity_poly.type
_entity_poly.pdbx_seq_one_letter_code
_entity_poly.pdbx_strand_id
1 'polypeptide(L)'
;QTDPTTFYDEPDLSYSVETQVQNWDEKRRQWLARNPYFAGSTERVLMVTGSQPLPCKNHNGDYFLLRLFKNKVDYCRIHGYDIFYNNVLLHPKMFGYWAKYAAIRAAMVAHPEAEWIWWVDSDAAITDMDFQLPLEKYKNHNLVVHG
;
A
#
# COMPACT_ATOMS: atom_id res chain seq x y z
N GLN A 1 23.95 -0.13 26.52
CA GLN A 1 23.16 0.67 25.58
C GLN A 1 21.88 -0.10 25.34
N THR A 2 20.75 0.41 25.82
CA THR A 2 19.44 -0.17 25.51
C THR A 2 19.20 -0.03 24.01
N ASP A 3 18.91 -1.13 23.34
CA ASP A 3 18.67 -1.18 21.90
C ASP A 3 17.53 -0.18 21.54
N PRO A 4 17.69 0.74 20.57
CA PRO A 4 16.63 1.68 20.24
C PRO A 4 15.32 0.94 19.89
N THR A 5 14.19 1.33 20.45
CA THR A 5 12.89 0.69 20.16
C THR A 5 12.40 1.08 18.77
N THR A 6 12.03 0.11 17.92
CA THR A 6 11.29 0.37 16.67
C THR A 6 9.81 0.59 16.97
N PHE A 7 9.03 1.06 15.99
CA PHE A 7 7.58 1.21 16.17
C PHE A 7 6.87 -0.13 16.43
N TYR A 8 7.43 -1.28 16.02
CA TYR A 8 6.87 -2.61 16.31
C TYR A 8 7.11 -3.07 17.76
N ASP A 9 8.00 -2.41 18.49
CA ASP A 9 8.26 -2.69 19.89
C ASP A 9 7.31 -1.90 20.82
N GLU A 10 6.50 -1.00 20.25
CA GLU A 10 5.54 -0.21 21.01
C GLU A 10 4.25 -1.01 21.27
N PRO A 11 3.84 -1.20 22.54
CA PRO A 11 2.65 -1.98 22.88
C PRO A 11 1.36 -1.36 22.35
N ASP A 12 1.38 -0.05 22.09
CA ASP A 12 0.24 0.73 21.59
C ASP A 12 0.24 0.86 20.05
N LEU A 13 1.15 0.16 19.35
CA LEU A 13 1.13 0.15 17.89
C LEU A 13 -0.20 -0.41 17.39
N SER A 14 -0.86 0.37 16.54
CA SER A 14 -2.12 0.00 15.91
C SER A 14 -2.01 0.17 14.42
N TYR A 15 -2.70 -0.68 13.66
CA TYR A 15 -2.87 -0.55 12.21
C TYR A 15 -4.05 0.37 11.84
N SER A 16 -4.87 0.73 12.83
CA SER A 16 -6.05 1.60 12.66
C SER A 16 -5.65 3.02 12.29
N VAL A 17 -6.50 3.66 11.50
CA VAL A 17 -6.40 5.08 11.14
C VAL A 17 -6.64 6.00 12.34
N GLU A 18 -7.31 5.53 13.40
CA GLU A 18 -7.63 6.34 14.58
C GLU A 18 -6.42 6.61 15.48
N THR A 19 -5.38 5.76 15.40
CA THR A 19 -4.19 5.88 16.23
C THR A 19 -3.07 6.53 15.43
N GLN A 20 -2.65 7.72 15.86
CA GLN A 20 -1.52 8.43 15.27
C GLN A 20 -0.21 7.74 15.66
N VAL A 21 0.63 7.43 14.65
CA VAL A 21 2.01 6.99 14.89
C VAL A 21 2.88 8.23 15.09
N GLN A 22 3.48 8.35 16.27
CA GLN A 22 4.39 9.44 16.57
C GLN A 22 5.78 9.17 15.98
N ASN A 23 6.44 10.20 15.46
CA ASN A 23 7.81 10.16 14.92
C ASN A 23 8.02 9.09 13.83
N TRP A 24 7.05 8.92 12.93
CA TRP A 24 7.07 7.90 11.88
C TRP A 24 8.39 7.88 11.08
N ASP A 25 8.84 9.03 10.57
CA ASP A 25 10.03 9.10 9.71
C ASP A 25 11.31 8.64 10.41
N GLU A 26 11.48 9.05 11.67
CA GLU A 26 12.62 8.64 12.50
C GLU A 26 12.58 7.13 12.75
N LYS A 27 11.42 6.61 13.17
CA LYS A 27 11.24 5.19 13.47
C LYS A 27 11.39 4.31 12.23
N ARG A 28 10.90 4.76 11.07
CA ARG A 28 11.09 4.08 9.78
C ARG A 28 12.56 4.05 9.40
N ARG A 29 13.30 5.15 9.56
CA ARG A 29 14.74 5.20 9.28
C ARG A 29 15.53 4.23 10.16
N GLN A 30 15.19 4.16 11.45
CA GLN A 30 15.79 3.21 12.37
C GLN A 30 15.47 1.76 12.00
N TRP A 31 14.23 1.47 11.60
CA TRP A 31 13.83 0.16 11.12
C TRP A 31 14.61 -0.25 9.86
N LEU A 32 14.75 0.65 8.87
CA LEU A 32 15.52 0.39 7.65
C LEU A 32 17.02 0.16 7.93
N ALA A 33 17.60 0.92 8.86
CA ALA A 33 18.99 0.75 9.27
C ALA A 33 19.28 -0.65 9.88
N ARG A 34 18.27 -1.26 10.51
CA ARG A 34 18.34 -2.62 11.09
C ARG A 34 18.03 -3.73 10.10
N ASN A 35 17.34 -3.40 9.02
CA ASN A 35 16.90 -4.35 8.01
C ASN A 35 17.59 -4.02 6.68
N PRO A 36 18.93 -4.22 6.57
CA PRO A 36 19.72 -3.76 5.42
C PRO A 36 19.31 -4.39 4.09
N TYR A 37 18.69 -5.58 4.11
CA TYR A 37 18.10 -6.19 2.91
C TYR A 37 17.02 -5.30 2.28
N PHE A 38 16.31 -4.54 3.12
CA PHE A 38 15.31 -3.56 2.72
C PHE A 38 15.87 -2.13 2.65
N ALA A 39 17.14 -1.90 2.95
CA ALA A 39 17.74 -0.58 2.78
C ALA A 39 18.13 -0.31 1.31
N GLY A 40 18.06 0.95 0.87
CA GLY A 40 18.73 1.42 -0.34
C GLY A 40 17.96 1.38 -1.68
N SER A 41 16.72 0.88 -1.73
CA SER A 41 15.86 1.08 -2.91
C SER A 41 14.82 2.15 -2.61
N THR A 42 14.99 3.33 -3.22
CA THR A 42 14.04 4.45 -3.23
C THR A 42 12.86 4.22 -4.18
N GLU A 43 12.81 3.04 -4.81
CA GLU A 43 11.85 2.70 -5.86
C GLU A 43 10.93 1.54 -5.47
N ARG A 44 10.91 1.13 -4.19
CA ARG A 44 9.99 0.09 -3.72
C ARG A 44 8.55 0.60 -3.71
N VAL A 45 7.76 0.04 -4.61
CA VAL A 45 6.33 0.35 -4.76
C VAL A 45 5.51 -0.82 -4.21
N LEU A 46 4.59 -0.50 -3.31
CA LEU A 46 3.51 -1.40 -2.92
C LEU A 46 2.21 -0.92 -3.59
N MET A 47 1.72 -1.68 -4.57
CA MET A 47 0.41 -1.44 -5.16
C MET A 47 -0.69 -1.91 -4.21
N VAL A 48 -1.61 -1.03 -3.85
CA VAL A 48 -2.77 -1.35 -3.01
C VAL A 48 -4.04 -1.25 -3.85
N THR A 49 -4.80 -2.32 -3.90
CA THR A 49 -6.12 -2.39 -4.54
C THR A 49 -7.09 -3.10 -3.61
N GLY A 50 -8.39 -3.01 -3.86
CA GLY A 50 -9.35 -3.75 -3.06
C GLY A 50 -10.77 -3.76 -3.58
N SER A 51 -11.56 -4.66 -3.03
CA SER A 51 -13.01 -4.78 -3.27
C SER A 51 -13.75 -4.96 -1.96
N GLN A 52 -15.08 -4.94 -2.03
CA GLN A 52 -15.90 -5.30 -0.88
C GLN A 52 -15.68 -6.78 -0.47
N PRO A 53 -15.91 -7.15 0.81
CA PRO A 53 -15.75 -8.53 1.31
C PRO A 53 -16.78 -9.52 0.76
N LEU A 54 -17.96 -9.01 0.38
CA LEU A 54 -19.08 -9.83 -0.04
C LEU A 54 -19.14 -9.96 -1.57
N PRO A 55 -19.74 -11.04 -2.10
CA PRO A 55 -19.94 -11.18 -3.54
C PRO A 55 -20.60 -9.95 -4.17
N CYS A 56 -20.19 -9.65 -5.40
CA CYS A 56 -20.84 -8.60 -6.18
C CYS A 56 -22.34 -8.86 -6.32
N LYS A 57 -23.16 -7.80 -6.23
CA LYS A 57 -24.61 -7.90 -6.52
C LYS A 57 -24.87 -8.31 -7.97
N ASN A 58 -24.02 -7.86 -8.90
CA ASN A 58 -24.06 -8.27 -10.29
C ASN A 58 -23.26 -9.57 -10.46
N HIS A 59 -23.86 -10.58 -11.08
CA HIS A 59 -23.26 -11.91 -11.29
C HIS A 59 -21.91 -11.88 -12.04
N ASN A 60 -21.67 -10.85 -12.87
CA ASN A 60 -20.40 -10.69 -13.58
C ASN A 60 -19.35 -9.90 -12.79
N GLY A 61 -19.73 -9.25 -11.69
CA GLY A 61 -18.84 -8.34 -10.97
C GLY A 61 -17.58 -9.03 -10.47
N ASP A 62 -17.73 -10.20 -9.82
CA ASP A 62 -16.58 -10.94 -9.29
C ASP A 62 -15.67 -11.50 -10.39
N TYR A 63 -16.22 -11.76 -11.58
CA TYR A 63 -15.43 -12.14 -12.75
C TYR A 63 -14.56 -10.99 -13.27
N PHE A 64 -15.09 -9.77 -13.27
CA PHE A 64 -14.30 -8.58 -13.58
C PHE A 64 -13.25 -8.30 -12.51
N LEU A 65 -13.60 -8.40 -11.22
CA LEU A 65 -12.63 -8.24 -10.12
C LEU A 65 -11.46 -9.23 -10.26
N LEU A 66 -11.74 -10.50 -10.56
CA LEU A 66 -10.71 -11.51 -10.80
C LEU A 66 -9.77 -11.12 -11.95
N ARG A 67 -10.34 -10.71 -13.10
CA ARG A 67 -9.56 -10.33 -14.28
C ARG A 67 -8.71 -9.08 -14.05
N LEU A 68 -9.28 -8.07 -13.42
CA LEU A 68 -8.62 -6.81 -13.15
C LEU A 68 -7.58 -6.94 -12.03
N PHE A 69 -7.77 -7.86 -11.08
CA PHE A 69 -6.73 -8.21 -10.13
C PHE A 69 -5.57 -8.93 -10.83
N LYS A 70 -5.84 -9.92 -11.69
CA LYS A 70 -4.79 -10.60 -12.45
C LYS A 70 -3.98 -9.64 -13.32
N ASN A 71 -4.63 -8.68 -13.97
CA ASN A 71 -3.96 -7.61 -14.72
C ASN A 71 -2.93 -6.86 -13.87
N LYS A 72 -3.31 -6.45 -12.65
CA LYS A 72 -2.42 -5.76 -11.70
C LYS A 72 -1.29 -6.66 -11.20
N VAL A 73 -1.60 -7.92 -10.86
CA VAL A 73 -0.58 -8.91 -10.43
C VAL A 73 0.48 -9.11 -11.51
N ASP A 74 0.07 -9.23 -12.78
CA ASP A 74 1.01 -9.42 -13.89
C ASP A 74 1.87 -8.17 -14.12
N TYR A 75 1.29 -6.96 -14.00
CA TYR A 75 2.05 -5.72 -14.07
C TYR A 75 3.07 -5.61 -12.93
N CYS A 76 2.63 -5.80 -11.68
CA CYS A 76 3.52 -5.79 -10.52
C CYS A 76 4.67 -6.79 -10.66
N ARG A 77 4.40 -8.00 -11.18
CA ARG A 77 5.44 -9.01 -11.43
C ARG A 77 6.47 -8.55 -12.47
N ILE A 78 6.04 -7.89 -13.55
CA ILE A 78 6.94 -7.39 -14.60
C ILE A 78 7.87 -6.30 -14.05
N HIS A 79 7.34 -5.40 -13.22
CA HIS A 79 8.07 -4.23 -12.72
C HIS A 79 8.71 -4.42 -11.35
N GLY A 80 8.59 -5.61 -10.75
CA GLY A 80 9.16 -5.90 -9.43
C GLY A 80 8.47 -5.17 -8.27
N TYR A 81 7.18 -4.84 -8.43
CA TYR A 81 6.37 -4.20 -7.39
C TYR A 81 5.68 -5.24 -6.53
N ASP A 82 5.48 -4.92 -5.25
CA ASP A 82 4.64 -5.70 -4.37
C ASP A 82 3.16 -5.36 -4.60
N ILE A 83 2.27 -6.27 -4.20
CA ILE A 83 0.81 -6.08 -4.33
C ILE A 83 0.08 -6.50 -3.06
N PHE A 84 -0.81 -5.64 -2.60
CA PHE A 84 -1.72 -5.88 -1.48
C PHE A 84 -3.16 -5.73 -1.94
N TYR A 85 -3.95 -6.80 -1.79
CA TYR A 85 -5.37 -6.81 -2.11
C TYR A 85 -6.20 -6.79 -0.82
N ASN A 86 -6.86 -5.67 -0.53
CA ASN A 86 -7.76 -5.58 0.61
C ASN A 86 -9.19 -5.99 0.23
N ASN A 87 -9.74 -6.97 0.93
CA ASN A 87 -11.15 -7.34 0.86
C ASN A 87 -11.86 -7.21 2.22
N VAL A 88 -11.28 -6.48 3.18
CA VAL A 88 -11.82 -6.35 4.54
C VAL A 88 -12.18 -4.89 4.84
N LEU A 89 -13.27 -4.68 5.59
CA LEU A 89 -13.61 -3.37 6.15
C LEU A 89 -12.78 -3.14 7.42
N LEU A 90 -11.67 -2.43 7.30
CA LEU A 90 -10.74 -2.17 8.41
C LEU A 90 -11.24 -1.13 9.42
N HIS A 91 -12.26 -0.35 9.05
CA HIS A 91 -12.84 0.65 9.92
C HIS A 91 -14.36 0.78 9.70
N PRO A 92 -15.19 0.60 10.74
CA PRO A 92 -16.64 0.47 10.58
C PRO A 92 -17.32 1.73 10.05
N LYS A 93 -16.72 2.91 10.25
CA LYS A 93 -17.25 4.20 9.75
C LYS A 93 -16.73 4.58 8.35
N MET A 94 -15.78 3.84 7.78
CA MET A 94 -15.15 4.15 6.47
C MET A 94 -15.54 3.10 5.44
N PHE A 95 -16.82 3.05 5.08
CA PHE A 95 -17.34 2.12 4.09
C PHE A 95 -17.30 2.69 2.66
N GLY A 96 -17.45 1.81 1.68
CA GLY A 96 -17.42 2.18 0.26
C GLY A 96 -16.09 2.82 -0.12
N TYR A 97 -16.13 3.95 -0.83
CA TYR A 97 -14.94 4.64 -1.34
C TYR A 97 -13.98 5.10 -0.23
N TRP A 98 -14.47 5.33 0.99
CA TRP A 98 -13.64 5.75 2.13
C TRP A 98 -12.79 4.62 2.72
N ALA A 99 -13.08 3.35 2.41
CA ALA A 99 -12.32 2.22 2.93
C ALA A 99 -10.84 2.27 2.53
N LYS A 100 -10.51 2.97 1.43
CA LYS A 100 -9.14 3.12 0.94
C LYS A 100 -8.21 3.79 1.95
N TYR A 101 -8.70 4.74 2.75
CA TYR A 101 -7.87 5.43 3.74
C TYR A 101 -7.35 4.48 4.82
N ALA A 102 -8.23 3.61 5.33
CA ALA A 102 -7.84 2.62 6.33
C ALA A 102 -6.87 1.57 5.74
N ALA A 103 -7.10 1.14 4.49
CA ALA A 103 -6.24 0.18 3.79
C ALA A 103 -4.84 0.76 3.52
N ILE A 104 -4.77 2.00 3.01
CA ILE A 104 -3.50 2.70 2.75
C ILE A 104 -2.73 2.89 4.05
N ARG A 105 -3.38 3.37 5.11
CA ARG A 105 -2.73 3.56 6.41
C ARG A 105 -2.18 2.22 6.93
N ALA A 106 -3.00 1.17 6.94
CA ALA A 106 -2.55 -0.14 7.40
C ALA A 106 -1.35 -0.65 6.60
N ALA A 107 -1.38 -0.48 5.26
CA ALA A 107 -0.27 -0.84 4.38
C ALA A 107 1.01 -0.07 4.69
N MET A 108 0.93 1.26 4.92
CA MET A 108 2.11 2.07 5.29
C MET A 108 2.81 1.55 6.54
N VAL A 109 2.03 1.16 7.57
CA VAL A 109 2.59 0.68 8.84
C VAL A 109 3.02 -0.79 8.77
N ALA A 110 2.38 -1.60 7.93
CA ALA A 110 2.79 -2.99 7.71
C ALA A 110 4.03 -3.12 6.82
N HIS A 111 4.26 -2.15 5.94
CA HIS A 111 5.33 -2.16 4.92
C HIS A 111 6.23 -0.92 5.00
N PRO A 112 7.01 -0.76 6.09
CA PRO A 112 7.97 0.34 6.23
C PRO A 112 9.07 0.32 5.15
N GLU A 113 9.30 -0.81 4.49
CA GLU A 113 10.23 -0.94 3.37
C GLU A 113 9.74 -0.28 2.08
N ALA A 114 8.43 -0.10 1.91
CA ALA A 114 7.86 0.56 0.75
C ALA A 114 8.16 2.06 0.81
N GLU A 115 8.63 2.64 -0.29
CA GLU A 115 8.81 4.09 -0.43
C GLU A 115 7.53 4.73 -0.97
N TRP A 116 6.83 4.03 -1.87
CA TRP A 116 5.59 4.48 -2.47
C TRP A 116 4.46 3.49 -2.24
N ILE A 117 3.35 3.98 -1.67
CA ILE A 117 2.07 3.28 -1.69
C ILE A 117 1.30 3.76 -2.92
N TRP A 118 1.02 2.86 -3.86
CA TRP A 118 0.26 3.17 -5.06
C TRP A 118 -1.14 2.59 -4.96
N TRP A 119 -2.11 3.42 -4.59
CA TRP A 119 -3.52 3.03 -4.63
C TRP A 119 -4.03 2.95 -6.08
N VAL A 120 -4.61 1.82 -6.44
CA VAL A 120 -5.26 1.59 -7.74
C VAL A 120 -6.64 1.00 -7.49
N ASP A 121 -7.70 1.67 -7.97
CA ASP A 121 -9.07 1.18 -7.79
C ASP A 121 -9.27 -0.19 -8.47
N SER A 122 -10.20 -1.00 -7.97
CA SER A 122 -10.42 -2.35 -8.47
C SER A 122 -10.92 -2.39 -9.91
N ASP A 123 -11.63 -1.35 -10.35
CA ASP A 123 -12.17 -1.16 -11.71
C ASP A 123 -11.17 -0.49 -12.67
N ALA A 124 -9.99 -0.06 -12.20
CA ALA A 124 -8.92 0.42 -13.07
C ALA A 124 -8.15 -0.74 -13.70
N ALA A 125 -7.82 -0.61 -14.99
CA ALA A 125 -7.01 -1.58 -15.74
C ALA A 125 -5.71 -0.92 -16.22
N ILE A 126 -4.60 -1.66 -16.14
CA ILE A 126 -3.33 -1.26 -16.71
C ILE A 126 -3.28 -1.79 -18.14
N THR A 127 -3.18 -0.88 -19.11
CA THR A 127 -3.23 -1.18 -20.54
C THR A 127 -1.88 -1.02 -21.23
N ASP A 128 -0.98 -0.22 -20.67
CA ASP A 128 0.43 -0.15 -21.04
C ASP A 128 1.24 -0.93 -20.00
N MET A 129 1.67 -2.14 -20.38
CA MET A 129 2.41 -3.04 -19.48
C MET A 129 3.91 -2.74 -19.46
N ASP A 130 4.41 -1.93 -20.40
CA ASP A 130 5.83 -1.58 -20.52
C ASP A 130 6.14 -0.26 -19.79
N PHE A 131 5.14 0.59 -19.58
CA PHE A 131 5.28 1.84 -18.84
C PHE A 131 5.83 1.60 -17.42
N GLN A 132 6.82 2.41 -17.04
CA GLN A 132 7.38 2.45 -15.69
C GLN A 132 7.04 3.79 -15.03
N LEU A 133 6.73 3.75 -13.73
CA LEU A 133 6.49 4.97 -12.97
C LEU A 133 7.79 5.81 -12.94
N PRO A 134 7.77 7.09 -13.35
CA PRO A 134 8.97 7.92 -13.35
C PRO A 134 9.25 8.46 -11.93
N LEU A 135 9.56 7.57 -10.98
CA LEU A 135 9.65 7.87 -9.54
C LEU A 135 10.67 8.98 -9.22
N GLU A 136 11.77 9.06 -9.97
CA GLU A 136 12.76 10.13 -9.83
C GLU A 136 12.21 11.53 -10.08
N LYS A 137 11.19 11.67 -10.95
CA LYS A 137 10.47 12.94 -11.15
C LYS A 137 9.77 13.39 -9.86
N TYR A 138 9.43 12.46 -8.98
CA TYR A 138 8.62 12.68 -7.79
C TYR A 138 9.42 12.70 -6.49
N LYS A 139 10.76 12.59 -6.52
CA LYS A 139 11.62 12.50 -5.33
C LYS A 139 11.47 13.59 -4.26
N ASN A 140 10.91 14.74 -4.64
CA ASN A 140 10.64 15.88 -3.74
C ASN A 140 9.14 16.07 -3.43
N HIS A 141 8.32 15.05 -3.67
CA HIS A 141 6.87 15.07 -3.46
C HIS A 141 6.44 13.84 -2.66
N ASN A 142 5.34 13.97 -1.91
CA ASN A 142 4.77 12.88 -1.11
C ASN A 142 3.42 12.37 -1.64
N LEU A 143 2.88 13.02 -2.67
CA LEU A 143 1.59 12.68 -3.28
C LEU A 143 1.62 13.03 -4.76
N VAL A 144 1.21 12.07 -5.59
CA VAL A 144 1.05 12.24 -7.03
C VAL A 144 -0.35 11.78 -7.40
N VAL A 145 -1.10 12.64 -8.08
CA VAL A 145 -2.45 12.36 -8.57
C VAL A 145 -2.53 12.89 -10.00
N HIS A 146 -3.17 12.13 -10.89
CA HIS A 146 -3.45 12.61 -12.23
C HIS A 146 -4.49 13.75 -12.17
N GLY A 147 -4.18 14.90 -12.77
CA GLY A 147 -5.07 16.07 -12.82
C GLY A 147 -4.43 17.26 -13.48
#